data_AF-A0A3S1G7Q8-F1
#
_entry.id   AF-A0A3S1G7Q8-F1
#
_cell.length_a   1.000
_cell.length_b   1.000
_cell.length_c   1.000
_cell.angle_alpha   90.00
_cell.angle_beta   90.00
_cell.angle_gamma   90.00
#
_symmetry.space_group_name_H-M   'P 1'
#
loop_
_entity.id
_entity.type
_entity.pdbx_description
1 polymer ?
#
loop_
_entity_poly.entity_id
_entity_poly.type
_entity_poly.pdbx_seq_one_letter_code
_entity_poly.pdbx_strand_id
1 'polypeptide(L)'
;VEADDQVGVVTGLAWTEVGGELLTIEGVMMPGKGRMTVTGNLRDVMKESISAAASYVRSRALDFGIEPPLFDKRDIHVHLPEGATPKDGPSAGAAMATAIVSVLTGIPVRADVAMTGEITLRGRILPIGGLKEKLLAALRGGIKKVLIPEENVKDLADIPDNVKNGMEIVPVSRVGEVLAHALTRMPEPIEWVEPVNAPAPVDTGDDAGKSLAH
;
A
#
# COMPACT_ATOMS: atom_id res chain seq x y z
N VAL A 1 -11.90 14.48 2.77
CA VAL A 1 -11.52 13.63 3.92
C VAL A 1 -12.74 12.81 4.22
N GLU A 2 -12.60 11.49 4.19
CA GLU A 2 -13.68 10.58 4.55
C GLU A 2 -14.15 10.87 5.97
N ALA A 3 -15.44 10.70 6.24
CA ALA A 3 -15.99 10.97 7.57
C ALA A 3 -15.68 9.86 8.58
N ASP A 4 -15.49 8.64 8.08
CA ASP A 4 -15.39 7.42 8.88
C ASP A 4 -14.15 6.61 8.49
N ASP A 5 -13.61 5.86 9.46
CA ASP A 5 -12.52 4.92 9.24
C ASP A 5 -12.97 3.78 8.30
N GLN A 6 -12.20 3.51 7.26
CA GLN A 6 -12.59 2.60 6.19
C GLN A 6 -11.52 1.57 5.85
N VAL A 7 -11.95 0.37 5.49
CA VAL A 7 -11.05 -0.67 5.01
C VAL A 7 -10.61 -0.34 3.59
N GLY A 8 -9.30 -0.33 3.36
CA GLY A 8 -8.69 -0.13 2.05
C GLY A 8 -8.67 1.30 1.54
N VAL A 9 -9.18 2.28 2.30
CA VAL A 9 -9.18 3.69 1.89
C VAL A 9 -8.10 4.45 2.66
N VAL A 10 -7.13 5.01 1.95
CA VAL A 10 -5.99 5.71 2.55
C VAL A 10 -5.83 7.10 1.93
N THR A 11 -5.59 8.11 2.76
CA THR A 11 -5.20 9.43 2.26
C THR A 11 -3.68 9.51 2.07
N GLY A 12 -3.23 9.56 0.82
CA GLY A 12 -1.87 9.90 0.44
C GLY A 12 -1.69 11.39 0.18
N LEU A 13 -0.44 11.86 0.15
CA LEU A 13 -0.09 13.20 -0.32
C LEU A 13 0.78 13.11 -1.56
N ALA A 14 0.36 13.78 -2.62
CA ALA A 14 1.14 13.89 -3.85
C ALA A 14 1.49 15.34 -4.17
N TRP A 15 2.42 15.45 -5.12
CA TRP A 15 2.79 16.70 -5.74
C TRP A 15 2.41 16.63 -7.21
N THR A 16 1.73 17.66 -7.69
CA THR A 16 1.37 17.85 -9.09
C THR A 16 1.99 19.16 -9.59
N GLU A 17 1.95 19.40 -10.91
CA GLU A 17 2.45 20.63 -11.51
C GLU A 17 1.76 21.91 -10.96
N VAL A 18 0.54 21.78 -10.44
CA VAL A 18 -0.23 22.88 -9.84
C VAL A 18 -0.08 22.97 -8.31
N GLY A 19 0.73 22.09 -7.70
CA GLY A 19 1.03 22.06 -6.27
C GLY A 19 0.66 20.75 -5.59
N GLY A 20 0.67 20.76 -4.26
CA GLY A 20 0.35 19.59 -3.43
C GLY A 20 -1.14 19.29 -3.43
N GLU A 21 -1.47 17.99 -3.46
CA GLU A 21 -2.84 17.48 -3.51
C GLU A 21 -3.01 16.29 -2.55
N LEU A 22 -4.22 16.15 -1.98
CA LEU A 22 -4.64 14.92 -1.31
C LEU A 22 -4.98 13.87 -2.36
N LEU A 23 -4.43 12.67 -2.21
CA LEU A 23 -4.81 11.53 -3.03
C LEU A 23 -5.58 10.54 -2.17
N THR A 24 -6.80 10.21 -2.57
CA THR A 24 -7.50 9.05 -2.01
C THR A 24 -7.03 7.81 -2.75
N ILE A 25 -6.57 6.81 -2.02
CA ILE A 25 -6.19 5.50 -2.54
C ILE A 25 -7.24 4.51 -2.05
N GLU A 26 -7.88 3.81 -2.96
CA GLU A 26 -8.94 2.84 -2.68
C GLU A 26 -8.45 1.45 -3.06
N GLY A 27 -8.50 0.52 -2.12
CA GLY A 27 -8.18 -0.88 -2.33
C GLY A 27 -9.41 -1.76 -2.15
N VAL A 28 -9.60 -2.72 -3.03
CA VAL A 28 -10.62 -3.77 -2.88
C VAL A 28 -10.01 -5.14 -3.17
N MET A 29 -10.50 -6.16 -2.46
CA MET A 29 -10.14 -7.56 -2.66
C MET A 29 -11.36 -8.37 -3.07
N MET A 30 -11.17 -9.25 -4.05
CA MET A 30 -12.21 -10.14 -4.57
C MET A 30 -11.66 -11.56 -4.78
N PRO A 31 -12.51 -12.61 -4.83
CA PRO A 31 -12.09 -13.93 -5.28
C PRO A 31 -11.39 -13.85 -6.65
N GLY A 32 -10.24 -14.53 -6.79
CA GLY A 32 -9.41 -14.36 -7.99
C GLY A 32 -8.27 -15.39 -8.10
N LYS A 33 -7.25 -15.03 -8.88
CA LYS A 33 -6.07 -15.86 -9.17
C LYS A 33 -4.75 -15.13 -8.82
N GLY A 34 -4.80 -14.21 -7.87
CA GLY A 34 -3.63 -13.45 -7.42
C GLY A 34 -3.24 -12.27 -8.30
N ARG A 35 -4.18 -11.70 -9.05
CA ARG A 35 -3.91 -10.54 -9.90
C ARG A 35 -3.93 -9.25 -9.08
N MET A 36 -2.90 -8.43 -9.29
CA MET A 36 -2.85 -7.06 -8.80
C MET A 36 -3.21 -6.11 -9.96
N THR A 37 -4.36 -5.45 -9.85
CA THR A 37 -4.84 -4.49 -10.84
C THR A 37 -4.72 -3.07 -10.29
N VAL A 38 -4.36 -2.13 -11.15
CA VAL A 38 -4.16 -0.73 -10.78
C VAL A 38 -4.81 0.18 -11.80
N THR A 39 -5.62 1.15 -11.36
CA THR A 39 -6.26 2.15 -12.23
C THR A 39 -6.21 3.55 -11.59
N GLY A 40 -6.52 4.59 -12.38
CA GLY A 40 -6.48 5.99 -11.92
C GLY A 40 -5.53 6.90 -12.69
N ASN A 41 -5.21 6.55 -13.95
CA ASN A 41 -4.28 7.27 -14.84
C ASN A 41 -2.87 7.42 -14.24
N LEU A 42 -2.32 6.29 -13.81
CA LEU A 42 -0.99 6.22 -13.20
C LEU A 42 0.08 6.07 -14.27
N ARG A 43 1.17 6.84 -14.12
CA ARG A 43 2.40 6.68 -14.90
C ARG A 43 3.32 5.61 -14.28
N ASP A 44 4.43 5.34 -14.92
CA ASP A 44 5.21 4.13 -14.68
C ASP A 44 5.90 4.11 -13.31
N VAL A 45 6.39 5.26 -12.81
CA VAL A 45 7.03 5.33 -11.48
C VAL A 45 6.02 5.01 -10.37
N MET A 46 4.79 5.51 -10.50
CA MET A 46 3.75 5.19 -9.51
C MET A 46 3.31 3.72 -9.59
N LYS A 47 3.24 3.12 -10.78
CA LYS A 47 2.98 1.67 -10.93
C LYS A 47 4.09 0.83 -10.29
N GLU A 48 5.35 1.22 -10.46
CA GLU A 48 6.49 0.56 -9.83
C GLU A 48 6.42 0.66 -8.30
N SER A 49 6.06 1.83 -7.77
CA SER A 49 5.86 2.03 -6.32
C SER A 49 4.78 1.09 -5.75
N ILE A 50 3.68 0.87 -6.48
CA ILE A 50 2.63 -0.08 -6.08
C ILE A 50 3.14 -1.52 -6.11
N SER A 51 3.91 -1.88 -7.14
CA SER A 51 4.53 -3.21 -7.25
C SER A 51 5.51 -3.47 -6.09
N ALA A 52 6.31 -2.47 -5.72
CA ALA A 52 7.21 -2.54 -4.57
C ALA A 52 6.45 -2.69 -3.25
N ALA A 53 5.37 -1.93 -3.06
CA ALA A 53 4.50 -2.05 -1.90
C ALA A 53 3.86 -3.45 -1.78
N ALA A 54 3.30 -3.96 -2.88
CA ALA A 54 2.71 -5.29 -2.93
C ALA A 54 3.74 -6.38 -2.59
N SER A 55 4.94 -6.27 -3.17
CA SER A 55 6.05 -7.20 -2.92
C SER A 55 6.50 -7.16 -1.47
N TYR A 56 6.59 -5.98 -0.85
CA TYR A 56 6.91 -5.84 0.56
C TYR A 56 5.85 -6.51 1.44
N VAL A 57 4.57 -6.22 1.20
CA VAL A 57 3.47 -6.81 1.99
C VAL A 57 3.46 -8.33 1.88
N ARG A 58 3.65 -8.88 0.67
CA ARG A 58 3.78 -10.33 0.46
C ARG A 58 4.98 -10.92 1.20
N SER A 59 6.12 -10.23 1.21
CA SER A 59 7.34 -10.70 1.89
C SER A 59 7.23 -10.72 3.42
N ARG A 60 6.29 -9.96 3.99
CA ARG A 60 6.03 -9.82 5.43
C ARG A 60 4.65 -10.35 5.81
N ALA A 61 4.05 -11.19 4.97
CA ALA A 61 2.67 -11.66 5.12
C ALA A 61 2.39 -12.23 6.52
N LEU A 62 3.29 -13.06 7.04
CA LEU A 62 3.15 -13.69 8.36
C LEU A 62 3.14 -12.67 9.50
N ASP A 63 3.96 -11.62 9.41
CA ASP A 63 3.99 -10.55 10.41
C ASP A 63 2.70 -9.73 10.42
N PHE A 64 1.96 -9.74 9.31
CA PHE A 64 0.68 -9.06 9.17
C PHE A 64 -0.53 -9.98 9.37
N GLY A 65 -0.32 -11.23 9.77
CA GLY A 65 -1.42 -12.18 9.96
C GLY A 65 -2.08 -12.63 8.66
N ILE A 66 -1.35 -12.54 7.54
CA ILE A 66 -1.85 -12.89 6.20
C ILE A 66 -1.28 -14.25 5.81
N GLU A 67 -2.17 -15.22 5.58
CA GLU A 67 -1.75 -16.52 5.07
C GLU A 67 -1.22 -16.40 3.63
N PRO A 68 -0.02 -16.92 3.30
CA PRO A 68 0.54 -16.82 1.94
C PRO A 68 -0.39 -17.29 0.81
N PRO A 69 -1.18 -18.37 0.95
CA PRO A 69 -2.13 -18.80 -0.07
C PRO A 69 -3.25 -17.79 -0.38
N LEU A 70 -3.48 -16.78 0.48
CA LEU A 70 -4.48 -15.76 0.22
C LEU A 70 -4.12 -14.92 -1.00
N PHE A 71 -2.82 -14.64 -1.20
CA PHE A 71 -2.34 -13.87 -2.35
C PHE A 71 -2.58 -14.58 -3.68
N ASP A 72 -2.69 -15.90 -3.71
CA ASP A 72 -2.92 -16.65 -4.95
C ASP A 72 -4.42 -16.86 -5.23
N LYS A 73 -5.27 -16.76 -4.19
CA LYS A 73 -6.73 -16.99 -4.26
C LYS A 73 -7.55 -15.71 -4.40
N ARG A 74 -6.91 -14.54 -4.29
CA ARG A 74 -7.58 -13.24 -4.27
C ARG A 74 -6.95 -12.30 -5.28
N ASP A 75 -7.80 -11.61 -6.03
CA ASP A 75 -7.36 -10.46 -6.81
C ASP A 75 -7.46 -9.21 -5.92
N ILE A 76 -6.54 -8.27 -6.10
CA ILE A 76 -6.54 -6.96 -5.43
C ILE A 76 -6.60 -5.90 -6.53
N HIS A 77 -7.47 -4.92 -6.36
CA HIS A 77 -7.54 -3.76 -7.23
C HIS A 77 -7.31 -2.49 -6.40
N VAL A 78 -6.26 -1.74 -6.76
CA VAL A 78 -5.97 -0.41 -6.22
C VAL A 78 -6.41 0.66 -7.24
N HIS A 79 -7.27 1.59 -6.81
CA HIS A 79 -7.77 2.70 -7.60
C HIS A 79 -7.39 4.05 -6.97
N LEU A 80 -6.92 4.99 -7.80
CA LEU A 80 -6.60 6.35 -7.40
C LEU A 80 -7.45 7.35 -8.21
N PRO A 81 -8.64 7.75 -7.71
CA PRO A 81 -9.44 8.79 -8.34
C PRO A 81 -8.74 10.17 -8.30
N GLU A 82 -9.08 11.13 -9.15
CA GLU A 82 -9.95 11.01 -10.33
C GLU A 82 -9.19 10.43 -11.53
N GLY A 83 -9.83 9.59 -12.36
CA GLY A 83 -9.18 8.90 -13.47
C GLY A 83 -8.73 9.79 -14.65
N ALA A 84 -9.12 11.07 -14.70
CA ALA A 84 -8.73 11.96 -15.79
C ALA A 84 -7.32 12.57 -15.58
N THR A 85 -6.96 12.85 -14.33
CA THR A 85 -5.71 13.54 -13.99
C THR A 85 -4.55 12.54 -13.87
N PRO A 86 -3.48 12.67 -14.68
CA PRO A 86 -2.31 11.82 -14.59
C PRO A 86 -1.64 11.94 -13.22
N LYS A 87 -1.26 10.81 -12.62
CA LYS A 87 -0.56 10.76 -11.33
C LYS A 87 0.76 10.01 -11.48
N ASP A 88 1.82 10.55 -10.87
CA ASP A 88 3.16 9.99 -10.97
C ASP A 88 3.99 10.24 -9.71
N GLY A 89 5.09 9.52 -9.62
CA GLY A 89 6.08 9.64 -8.55
C GLY A 89 5.97 8.58 -7.46
N PRO A 90 7.06 8.35 -6.71
CA PRO A 90 7.15 7.23 -5.78
C PRO A 90 6.52 7.51 -4.40
N SER A 91 6.13 8.76 -4.13
CA SER A 91 5.81 9.23 -2.77
C SER A 91 4.52 8.70 -2.15
N ALA A 92 3.74 7.90 -2.88
CA ALA A 92 2.56 7.23 -2.36
C ALA A 92 2.84 5.81 -1.82
N GLY A 93 4.09 5.33 -1.89
CA GLY A 93 4.43 3.94 -1.55
C GLY A 93 3.99 3.50 -0.15
N ALA A 94 4.16 4.36 0.86
CA ALA A 94 3.68 4.10 2.23
C ALA A 94 2.15 3.92 2.30
N ALA A 95 1.42 4.76 1.57
CA ALA A 95 -0.03 4.72 1.52
C ALA A 95 -0.55 3.49 0.77
N MET A 96 0.11 3.10 -0.33
CA MET A 96 -0.20 1.88 -1.07
C MET A 96 -0.01 0.63 -0.19
N ALA A 97 1.10 0.54 0.55
CA ALA A 97 1.33 -0.57 1.46
C ALA A 97 0.25 -0.65 2.55
N THR A 98 -0.14 0.50 3.10
CA THR A 98 -1.22 0.59 4.09
C THR A 98 -2.56 0.12 3.53
N ALA A 99 -2.92 0.53 2.31
CA ALA A 99 -4.16 0.11 1.65
C ALA A 99 -4.19 -1.40 1.44
N ILE A 100 -3.09 -1.98 0.95
CA ILE A 100 -2.98 -3.43 0.70
C ILE A 100 -3.09 -4.22 2.01
N VAL A 101 -2.39 -3.80 3.07
CA VAL A 101 -2.47 -4.44 4.39
C VAL A 101 -3.89 -4.33 4.94
N SER A 102 -4.51 -3.15 4.87
CA SER A 102 -5.87 -2.92 5.36
C SER A 102 -6.88 -3.85 4.67
N VAL A 103 -6.83 -3.96 3.34
CA VAL A 103 -7.73 -4.84 2.57
C VAL A 103 -7.52 -6.31 2.92
N LEU A 104 -6.28 -6.76 3.04
CA LEU A 104 -5.96 -8.17 3.32
C LEU A 104 -6.31 -8.59 4.76
N THR A 105 -6.25 -7.65 5.70
CA THR A 105 -6.50 -7.91 7.13
C THR A 105 -7.92 -7.53 7.58
N GLY A 106 -8.65 -6.77 6.75
CA GLY A 106 -9.95 -6.20 7.09
C GLY A 106 -9.88 -5.12 8.18
N ILE A 107 -8.71 -4.56 8.44
CA ILE A 107 -8.52 -3.54 9.49
C ILE A 107 -8.77 -2.15 8.88
N PRO A 108 -9.70 -1.34 9.42
CA PRO A 108 -9.93 0.02 8.94
C PRO A 108 -8.72 0.93 9.11
N VAL A 109 -8.52 1.81 8.13
CA VAL A 109 -7.56 2.92 8.14
C VAL A 109 -8.25 4.16 8.71
N ARG A 110 -7.51 4.91 9.53
CA ARG A 110 -7.98 6.16 10.14
C ARG A 110 -8.18 7.23 9.08
N ALA A 111 -9.38 7.82 9.03
CA ALA A 111 -9.72 8.83 8.02
C ALA A 111 -9.00 10.17 8.23
N ASP A 112 -8.56 10.45 9.47
CA ASP A 112 -7.91 11.70 9.85
C ASP A 112 -6.38 11.71 9.66
N VAL A 113 -5.82 10.61 9.12
CA VAL A 113 -4.39 10.43 8.85
C VAL A 113 -4.12 10.53 7.34
N ALA A 114 -3.15 11.37 6.98
CA ALA A 114 -2.54 11.34 5.64
C ALA A 114 -1.06 10.94 5.72
N MET A 115 -0.50 10.45 4.62
CA MET A 115 0.90 10.04 4.60
C MET A 115 1.59 10.28 3.25
N THR A 116 2.90 10.48 3.31
CA THR A 116 3.79 10.51 2.15
C THR A 116 5.07 9.76 2.47
N GLY A 117 5.66 9.14 1.46
CA GLY A 117 6.92 8.43 1.61
C GLY A 117 7.09 7.38 0.52
N GLU A 118 8.30 7.32 -0.03
CA GLU A 118 8.67 6.25 -0.95
C GLU A 118 8.97 4.97 -0.16
N ILE A 119 8.47 3.83 -0.63
CA ILE A 119 8.68 2.53 0.01
C ILE A 119 9.80 1.77 -0.68
N THR A 120 10.64 1.10 0.09
CA THR A 120 11.58 0.10 -0.41
C THR A 120 11.07 -1.32 -0.19
N LEU A 121 11.60 -2.29 -0.94
CA LEU A 121 11.33 -3.72 -0.70
C LEU A 121 11.76 -4.22 0.70
N ARG A 122 12.54 -3.43 1.45
CA ARG A 122 12.95 -3.72 2.83
C ARG A 122 12.08 -3.01 3.87
N GLY A 123 11.02 -2.31 3.44
CA GLY A 123 10.09 -1.60 4.33
C GLY A 123 10.62 -0.31 4.93
N ARG A 124 11.71 0.26 4.38
CA ARG A 124 12.13 1.63 4.72
C ARG A 124 11.24 2.65 4.01
N ILE A 125 11.00 3.77 4.67
CA ILE A 125 10.33 4.95 4.12
C ILE A 125 11.40 5.99 3.77
N LEU A 126 11.53 6.29 2.48
CA LEU A 126 12.55 7.19 1.93
C LEU A 126 12.01 8.63 1.80
N PRO A 127 12.91 9.63 1.83
CA PRO A 127 12.53 11.02 1.71
C PRO A 127 11.89 11.35 0.36
N ILE A 128 11.05 12.37 0.37
CA ILE A 128 10.28 12.83 -0.78
C ILE A 128 10.53 14.32 -1.05
N GLY A 129 10.19 14.76 -2.26
CA GLY A 129 10.14 16.18 -2.61
C GLY A 129 8.78 16.83 -2.34
N GLY A 130 8.76 18.17 -2.32
CA GLY A 130 7.53 18.97 -2.25
C GLY A 130 6.79 18.87 -0.90
N LEU A 131 7.52 18.70 0.21
CA LEU A 131 6.91 18.51 1.53
C LEU A 131 6.03 19.70 1.93
N LYS A 132 6.49 20.93 1.68
CA LYS A 132 5.76 22.16 1.99
C LYS A 132 4.39 22.19 1.31
N GLU A 133 4.35 21.92 0.01
CA GLU A 133 3.12 21.92 -0.78
C GLU A 133 2.16 20.81 -0.31
N LYS A 134 2.71 19.63 0.01
CA LYS A 134 1.95 18.49 0.54
C LYS A 134 1.32 18.78 1.91
N LEU A 135 2.07 19.38 2.84
CA LEU A 135 1.52 19.76 4.15
C LEU A 135 0.48 20.87 4.04
N LEU A 136 0.67 21.82 3.13
CA LEU A 136 -0.37 22.83 2.83
C LEU A 136 -1.65 22.19 2.30
N ALA A 137 -1.54 21.18 1.44
CA ALA A 137 -2.69 20.43 0.95
C ALA A 137 -3.40 19.67 2.07
N ALA A 138 -2.64 19.01 2.94
CA ALA A 138 -3.16 18.33 4.12
C ALA A 138 -3.93 19.30 5.05
N LEU A 139 -3.36 20.48 5.30
CA LEU A 139 -3.98 21.51 6.13
C LEU A 139 -5.30 21.99 5.53
N ARG A 140 -5.31 22.31 4.23
CA ARG A 140 -6.52 22.74 3.51
C ARG A 140 -7.59 21.65 3.50
N GLY A 141 -7.17 20.39 3.41
CA GLY A 141 -8.06 19.24 3.48
C GLY A 141 -8.59 18.95 4.89
N GLY A 142 -8.06 19.59 5.93
CA GLY A 142 -8.49 19.39 7.31
C GLY A 142 -7.93 18.11 7.96
N ILE A 143 -6.86 17.54 7.40
CA ILE A 143 -6.16 16.38 7.96
C ILE A 143 -5.58 16.74 9.33
N LYS A 144 -5.73 15.83 10.31
CA LYS A 144 -5.28 16.04 11.68
C LYS A 144 -3.88 15.52 11.94
N LYS A 145 -3.49 14.47 11.22
CA LYS A 145 -2.20 13.79 11.39
C LYS A 145 -1.55 13.52 10.05
N VAL A 146 -0.29 13.88 9.90
CA VAL A 146 0.49 13.59 8.68
C VAL A 146 1.74 12.80 9.01
N LEU A 147 1.89 11.64 8.35
CA LEU A 147 3.09 10.82 8.43
C LEU A 147 4.07 11.25 7.34
N ILE A 148 5.29 11.59 7.73
CA ILE A 148 6.37 12.03 6.83
C ILE A 148 7.61 11.16 7.00
N PRO A 149 8.45 11.00 5.98
CA PRO A 149 9.72 10.30 6.15
C PRO A 149 10.59 11.00 7.20
N GLU A 150 11.26 10.23 8.06
CA GLU A 150 12.13 10.77 9.12
C GLU A 150 13.21 11.72 8.56
N GLU A 151 13.77 11.37 7.40
CA GLU A 151 14.79 12.18 6.73
C GLU A 151 14.27 13.54 6.22
N ASN A 152 12.94 13.72 6.10
CA ASN A 152 12.30 14.98 5.73
C ASN A 152 12.08 15.94 6.92
N VAL A 153 12.40 15.54 8.16
CA VAL A 153 12.25 16.43 9.34
C VAL A 153 13.04 17.73 9.18
N LYS A 154 14.22 17.66 8.53
CA LYS A 154 15.05 18.83 8.20
C LYS A 154 14.30 19.87 7.35
N ASP A 155 13.39 19.43 6.48
CA ASP A 155 12.66 20.29 5.56
C ASP A 155 11.50 21.04 6.26
N LEU A 156 11.16 20.64 7.50
CA LEU A 156 10.16 21.36 8.32
C LEU A 156 10.63 22.76 8.72
N ALA A 157 11.94 23.05 8.66
CA ALA A 157 12.49 24.38 8.91
C ALA A 157 11.93 25.43 7.92
N ASP A 158 11.66 25.03 6.68
CA ASP A 158 11.17 25.89 5.61
C ASP A 158 9.63 26.03 5.58
N ILE A 159 8.96 25.38 6.53
CA ILE A 159 7.50 25.32 6.60
C ILE A 159 6.99 26.33 7.65
N PRO A 160 6.05 27.21 7.26
CA PRO A 160 5.43 28.17 8.17
C PRO A 160 4.83 27.54 9.43
N ASP A 161 4.96 28.21 10.57
CA ASP A 161 4.48 27.72 11.87
C ASP A 161 2.97 27.50 11.91
N ASN A 162 2.19 28.30 11.17
CA ASN A 162 0.74 28.09 11.07
C ASN A 162 0.36 26.75 10.43
N VAL A 163 1.21 26.20 9.55
CA VAL A 163 1.01 24.87 8.96
C VAL A 163 1.40 23.79 9.96
N LYS A 164 2.58 23.91 10.58
CA LYS A 164 3.09 22.95 11.56
C LYS A 164 2.20 22.85 12.80
N ASN A 165 1.63 23.97 13.25
CA ASN A 165 0.73 24.01 14.40
C ASN A 165 -0.71 23.59 14.06
N GLY A 166 -1.05 23.45 12.78
CA GLY A 166 -2.39 23.09 12.33
C GLY A 166 -2.67 21.57 12.31
N MET A 167 -1.64 20.73 12.46
CA MET A 167 -1.75 19.27 12.44
C MET A 167 -0.61 18.62 13.22
N GLU A 168 -0.80 17.37 13.64
CA GLU A 168 0.27 16.54 14.18
C GLU A 168 1.14 16.00 13.04
N ILE A 169 2.43 16.34 13.02
CA ILE A 169 3.39 15.81 12.03
C ILE A 169 4.22 14.72 12.71
N VAL A 170 4.15 13.50 12.17
CA VAL A 170 4.80 12.33 12.75
C VAL A 170 5.88 11.82 11.79
N PRO A 171 7.17 11.90 12.16
CA PRO A 171 8.25 11.29 11.40
C PRO A 171 8.19 9.76 11.50
N VAL A 172 8.37 9.08 10.37
CA VAL A 172 8.42 7.61 10.29
C VAL A 172 9.57 7.14 9.42
N SER A 173 10.21 6.05 9.82
CA SER A 173 11.37 5.45 9.14
C SER A 173 11.01 4.14 8.42
N ARG A 174 9.96 3.47 8.88
CA ARG A 174 9.57 2.12 8.44
C ARG A 174 8.07 1.95 8.30
N VAL A 175 7.67 1.01 7.43
CA VAL A 175 6.24 0.70 7.18
C VAL A 175 5.52 0.25 8.45
N GLY A 176 6.18 -0.46 9.37
CA GLY A 176 5.55 -0.84 10.64
C GLY A 176 5.07 0.35 11.47
N GLU A 177 5.84 1.45 11.50
CA GLU A 177 5.45 2.70 12.16
C GLU A 177 4.29 3.37 11.43
N VAL A 178 4.32 3.36 10.09
CA VAL A 178 3.21 3.84 9.25
C VAL A 178 1.91 3.13 9.63
N LEU A 179 1.92 1.79 9.66
CA LEU A 179 0.74 0.99 9.97
C LEU A 179 0.23 1.24 11.40
N ALA A 180 1.14 1.40 12.37
CA ALA A 180 0.78 1.67 13.76
C ALA A 180 0.03 3.00 13.94
N HIS A 181 0.37 4.02 13.14
CA HIS A 181 -0.33 5.30 13.14
C HIS A 181 -1.57 5.32 12.26
N ALA A 182 -1.57 4.60 11.13
CA ALA A 182 -2.61 4.68 10.12
C ALA A 182 -3.78 3.72 10.36
N LEU A 183 -3.54 2.53 10.91
CA LEU A 183 -4.60 1.55 11.16
C LEU A 183 -5.29 1.81 12.51
N THR A 184 -6.55 1.39 12.61
CA THR A 184 -7.31 1.44 13.88
C THR A 184 -6.76 0.48 14.94
N ARG A 185 -6.16 -0.63 14.52
CA ARG A 185 -5.39 -1.57 15.34
C ARG A 185 -4.26 -2.20 14.51
N MET A 186 -3.24 -2.75 15.17
CA MET A 186 -2.20 -3.50 14.46
C MET A 186 -2.69 -4.89 14.04
N PRO A 187 -2.25 -5.41 12.88
CA PRO A 187 -2.43 -6.81 12.55
C PRO A 187 -1.68 -7.71 13.53
N GLU A 188 -2.21 -8.92 13.74
CA GLU A 188 -1.63 -9.92 14.63
C GLU A 188 -0.80 -10.91 13.82
N PRO A 189 0.48 -11.14 14.16
CA PRO A 189 1.31 -12.10 13.46
C PRO A 189 0.77 -13.53 13.57
N ILE A 190 0.99 -14.33 12.54
CA ILE A 190 0.65 -15.76 12.51
C ILE A 190 1.90 -16.62 12.30
N GLU A 191 1.88 -17.84 12.84
CA GLU A 191 2.78 -18.90 12.43
C GLU A 191 2.13 -19.70 11.30
N TRP A 192 2.85 -19.89 10.20
CA TRP A 192 2.37 -20.68 9.07
C TRP A 192 3.49 -21.58 8.57
N VAL A 193 3.16 -22.85 8.36
CA VAL A 193 4.03 -23.84 7.76
C VAL A 193 3.46 -24.19 6.40
N GLU A 194 4.27 -24.11 5.36
CA GLU A 194 3.86 -24.52 4.03
C GLU A 194 3.46 -25.99 4.05
N PRO A 195 2.23 -26.35 3.63
CA PRO A 195 1.85 -27.75 3.52
C PRO A 195 2.82 -28.42 2.56
N VAL A 196 3.55 -29.44 3.04
CA VAL A 196 4.37 -30.28 2.18
C VAL A 196 3.41 -31.03 1.26
N ASN A 197 3.19 -30.52 0.06
CA ASN A 197 2.45 -31.25 -0.96
C ASN A 197 3.27 -32.51 -1.28
N ALA A 198 2.70 -33.67 -0.98
CA ALA A 198 3.19 -34.93 -1.51
C ALA A 198 3.29 -34.81 -3.05
N PRO A 199 4.34 -35.35 -3.69
CA PRO A 199 4.48 -35.26 -5.13
C PRO A 199 3.20 -35.77 -5.79
N ALA A 200 2.72 -35.02 -6.80
CA ALA A 200 1.59 -35.44 -7.62
C ALA A 200 1.82 -36.89 -8.07
N PRO A 201 0.80 -37.77 -8.04
CA PRO A 201 0.96 -39.14 -8.49
C PRO A 201 1.54 -39.10 -9.90
N VAL A 202 2.71 -39.72 -10.05
CA VAL A 202 3.37 -39.89 -11.33
C VAL A 202 2.39 -40.65 -12.20
N ASP A 203 1.96 -40.05 -13.31
CA ASP A 203 1.19 -40.75 -14.33
C ASP A 203 2.10 -41.84 -14.92
N THR A 204 2.08 -43.03 -14.31
CA THR A 204 2.66 -44.23 -14.90
C THR A 204 1.72 -44.63 -16.02
N GLY A 205 1.85 -43.95 -17.16
CA GLY A 205 1.20 -44.31 -18.41
C GLY A 205 1.51 -45.78 -18.69
N ASP A 206 0.48 -46.60 -18.56
CA ASP A 206 0.50 -48.03 -18.81
C ASP A 206 0.67 -48.23 -20.31
N ASP A 207 1.92 -48.46 -20.74
CA ASP A 207 2.29 -48.87 -22.10
C ASP A 207 1.87 -50.35 -22.28
N ALA A 208 0.56 -50.57 -22.35
CA ALA A 208 -0.05 -51.88 -22.50
C ALA A 208 -0.79 -51.99 -23.85
N GLY A 209 0.00 -52.27 -24.88
CA GLY A 209 -0.32 -53.24 -25.93
C GLY A 209 -1.61 -53.07 -26.75
N LYS A 210 -1.44 -52.59 -27.99
CA LYS A 210 -2.24 -53.08 -29.13
C LYS A 210 -1.34 -53.33 -30.34
N SER A 211 -0.73 -54.52 -30.33
CA SER A 211 -0.50 -55.30 -31.54
C SER A 211 -1.81 -56.03 -31.86
N LEU A 212 -2.36 -55.85 -33.06
CA LEU A 212 -2.79 -56.95 -33.93
C LEU A 212 -3.37 -56.40 -35.25
N ALA A 213 -2.91 -57.03 -36.32
CA ALA A 213 -3.20 -56.77 -37.71
C ALA A 213 -4.66 -57.07 -38.12
N HIS A 214 -5.13 -56.40 -39.18
CA HIS A 214 -5.53 -57.05 -40.43
C HIS A 214 -5.65 -56.01 -41.56
#